data_AF-A0A0J6VE98-F1
#
_entry.id   AF-A0A0J6VE98-F1
#
_cell.length_a   1.000
_cell.length_b   1.000
_cell.length_c   1.000
_cell.angle_alpha   90.00
_cell.angle_beta   90.00
_cell.angle_gamma   90.00
#
_symmetry.space_group_name_H-M   'P 1'
#
loop_
_entity.id
_entity.type
_entity.pdbx_description
1 polymer ?
#
loop_
_entity_poly.entity_id
_entity_poly.type
_entity_poly.pdbx_seq_one_letter_code
_entity_poly.pdbx_strand_id
1 'polypeptide(L)'
;MTSGDDAVAAAAERARQTAARNIPAFGDLPVPADTANLREGANLDDRLLALLPLVGVWRGEGEGRGSHGDYRFGQQIVVSHDGADYLNWEARSWRLTEDGDFDGHTLRETGFWRFVSDPNDPGESQAIELLLAHSAGYIELFYGRPLNQSSWELVTDALARSKSGMLVGGAKRLYGIVDGGDLAYVEERVDADGGLVPHLSARLSRFIG
;
A
#
# COMPACT_ATOMS: atom_id res chain seq x y z
N MET A 1 21.96 -20.94 11.26
CA MET A 1 21.91 -19.52 11.65
C MET A 1 22.78 -18.78 10.66
N THR A 2 22.17 -18.09 9.69
CA THR A 2 22.88 -17.11 8.85
C THR A 2 23.37 -15.98 9.76
N SER A 3 24.63 -15.55 9.59
CA SER A 3 25.21 -14.47 10.39
C SER A 3 24.45 -13.17 10.14
N GLY A 4 24.50 -12.22 11.09
CA GLY A 4 23.98 -10.87 10.86
C GLY A 4 24.62 -10.21 9.62
N ASP A 5 25.89 -10.50 9.37
CA ASP A 5 26.62 -10.01 8.20
C ASP A 5 26.05 -10.55 6.88
N ASP A 6 25.63 -11.81 6.85
CA ASP A 6 25.02 -12.43 5.66
C ASP A 6 23.68 -11.78 5.33
N ALA A 7 22.89 -11.46 6.36
CA ALA A 7 21.60 -10.79 6.21
C ALA A 7 21.76 -9.36 5.66
N VAL A 8 22.76 -8.61 6.15
CA VAL A 8 23.09 -7.27 5.68
C VAL A 8 23.59 -7.29 4.24
N ALA A 9 24.48 -8.22 3.89
CA ALA A 9 24.98 -8.37 2.53
C ALA A 9 23.86 -8.72 1.53
N ALA A 10 22.96 -9.64 1.91
CA ALA A 10 21.81 -9.98 1.09
C ALA A 10 20.84 -8.79 0.91
N ALA A 11 20.64 -7.98 1.95
CA ALA A 11 19.82 -6.76 1.86
C ALA A 11 20.45 -5.72 0.92
N ALA A 12 21.76 -5.52 0.99
CA ALA A 12 22.48 -4.60 0.11
C ALA A 12 22.41 -5.04 -1.37
N GLU A 13 22.50 -6.34 -1.63
CA GLU A 13 22.33 -6.88 -2.98
C GLU A 13 20.91 -6.66 -3.51
N ARG A 14 19.87 -6.94 -2.70
CA ARG A 14 18.48 -6.66 -3.09
C ARG A 14 18.29 -5.18 -3.41
N ALA A 15 18.79 -4.29 -2.55
CA ALA A 15 18.69 -2.85 -2.77
C ALA A 15 19.36 -2.40 -4.08
N ARG A 16 20.54 -2.95 -4.42
CA ARG A 16 21.19 -2.66 -5.71
C ARG A 16 20.33 -3.10 -6.90
N GLN A 17 19.69 -4.26 -6.81
CA GLN A 17 18.86 -4.78 -7.89
C GLN A 17 17.55 -4.00 -8.07
N THR A 18 16.92 -3.56 -6.99
CA THR A 18 15.64 -2.82 -7.05
C THR A 18 15.84 -1.36 -7.42
N ALA A 19 16.95 -0.74 -6.99
CA ALA A 19 17.29 0.65 -7.26
C ALA A 19 17.57 0.97 -8.74
N ALA A 20 17.84 -0.05 -9.57
CA ALA A 20 18.10 0.09 -11.00
C ALA A 20 16.84 -0.10 -11.87
N ARG A 21 15.67 -0.29 -11.25
CA ARG A 21 14.40 -0.54 -11.95
C ARG A 21 13.45 0.64 -11.74
N ASN A 22 12.52 0.79 -12.67
CA ASN A 22 11.36 1.67 -12.54
C ASN A 22 10.12 1.04 -13.18
N ILE A 23 8.95 1.65 -12.99
CA ILE A 23 7.71 1.22 -13.62
C ILE A 23 7.71 1.52 -15.13
N PRO A 24 7.06 0.70 -15.96
CA PRO A 24 6.79 1.07 -17.35
C PRO A 24 5.89 2.31 -17.39
N ALA A 25 6.36 3.37 -18.04
CA ALA A 25 5.63 4.62 -18.23
C ALA A 25 5.85 5.18 -19.64
N PHE A 26 4.90 5.98 -20.13
CA PHE A 26 5.07 6.74 -21.37
C PHE A 26 5.89 8.01 -21.10
N GLY A 27 6.86 8.30 -21.97
CA GLY A 27 7.79 9.42 -21.81
C GLY A 27 7.55 10.60 -22.76
N ASP A 28 6.43 10.61 -23.48
CA ASP A 28 6.09 11.57 -24.53
C ASP A 28 5.00 12.57 -24.12
N LEU A 29 4.53 12.50 -22.88
CA LEU A 29 3.61 13.47 -22.32
C LEU A 29 4.35 14.76 -21.89
N PRO A 30 3.66 15.91 -21.87
CA PRO A 30 4.25 17.18 -21.41
C PRO A 30 4.40 17.26 -19.88
N VAL A 31 3.85 16.30 -19.14
CA VAL A 31 3.99 16.15 -17.68
C VAL A 31 5.07 15.13 -17.37
N PRO A 32 5.71 15.19 -16.19
CA PRO A 32 6.64 14.15 -15.77
C PRO A 32 5.98 12.76 -15.82
N ALA A 33 6.73 11.76 -16.27
CA ALA A 33 6.29 10.37 -16.20
C ALA A 33 6.22 9.92 -14.72
N ASP A 34 5.25 9.06 -14.42
CA ASP A 34 5.18 8.43 -13.11
C ASP A 34 6.48 7.68 -12.79
N THR A 35 7.01 7.88 -11.59
CA THR A 35 8.17 7.16 -11.09
C THR A 35 7.84 6.44 -9.78
N ALA A 36 8.24 5.17 -9.69
CA ALA A 36 8.23 4.41 -8.44
C ALA A 36 9.65 4.26 -7.86
N ASN A 37 10.61 5.07 -8.34
CA ASN A 37 11.99 5.06 -7.90
C ASN A 37 12.45 6.51 -7.70
N LEU A 38 12.69 6.90 -6.44
CA LEU A 38 13.07 8.26 -6.04
C LEU A 38 14.42 8.74 -6.60
N ARG A 39 15.15 7.89 -7.31
CA ARG A 39 16.41 8.24 -8.01
C ARG A 39 16.17 8.71 -9.45
N GLU A 40 14.95 8.58 -9.95
CA GLU A 40 14.56 8.84 -11.33
C GLU A 40 13.27 9.67 -11.37
N GLY A 41 13.06 10.43 -12.45
CA GLY A 41 11.84 11.20 -12.66
C GLY A 41 11.83 12.55 -11.94
N ALA A 42 10.63 13.05 -11.63
CA ALA A 42 10.45 14.30 -10.90
C ALA A 42 10.95 14.17 -9.45
N ASN A 43 11.26 15.31 -8.81
CA ASN A 43 11.50 15.32 -7.38
C ASN A 43 10.20 15.01 -6.62
N LEU A 44 10.31 14.32 -5.50
CA LEU A 44 9.19 14.14 -4.58
C LEU A 44 8.82 15.49 -3.96
N ASP A 45 7.52 15.81 -3.88
CA ASP A 45 7.05 16.99 -3.18
C ASP A 45 7.39 16.90 -1.67
N ASP A 46 7.87 17.99 -1.08
CA ASP A 46 8.32 18.04 0.32
C ASP A 46 7.20 17.69 1.32
N ARG A 47 5.93 17.86 0.94
CA ARG A 47 4.79 17.44 1.78
C ARG A 47 4.74 15.93 1.96
N LEU A 48 5.28 15.16 1.01
CA LEU A 48 5.18 13.70 0.99
C LEU A 48 6.38 13.01 1.65
N LEU A 49 7.30 13.75 2.28
CA LEU A 49 8.49 13.17 2.92
C LEU A 49 8.17 12.13 3.99
N ALA A 50 7.05 12.27 4.69
CA ALA A 50 6.57 11.28 5.68
C ALA A 50 6.11 9.96 5.04
N LEU A 51 5.81 9.97 3.74
CA LEU A 51 5.37 8.81 2.95
C LEU A 51 6.48 8.27 2.03
N LEU A 52 7.65 8.91 2.02
CA LEU A 52 8.80 8.59 1.17
C LEU A 52 9.11 7.08 1.11
N PRO A 53 9.14 6.33 2.24
CA PRO A 53 9.50 4.91 2.20
C PRO A 53 8.50 4.02 1.43
N LEU A 54 7.27 4.48 1.18
CA LEU A 54 6.26 3.73 0.43
C LEU A 54 6.55 3.66 -1.07
N VAL A 55 7.17 4.71 -1.65
CA VAL A 55 7.43 4.81 -3.09
C VAL A 55 8.22 3.60 -3.57
N GLY A 56 7.68 2.87 -4.54
CA GLY A 56 8.21 1.56 -4.95
C GLY A 56 7.17 0.65 -5.58
N VAL A 57 7.65 -0.50 -6.06
CA VAL A 57 6.76 -1.64 -6.36
C VAL A 57 7.05 -2.73 -5.35
N TRP A 58 5.99 -3.27 -4.77
CA TRP A 58 6.01 -4.27 -3.71
C TRP A 58 5.32 -5.53 -4.19
N ARG A 59 5.92 -6.70 -3.94
CA ARG A 59 5.38 -8.00 -4.33
C ARG A 59 5.57 -9.02 -3.22
N GLY A 60 4.56 -9.84 -3.00
CA GLY A 60 4.64 -10.91 -2.03
C GLY A 60 3.30 -11.58 -1.85
N GLU A 61 3.12 -12.13 -0.66
CA GLU A 61 1.94 -12.90 -0.30
C GLU A 61 1.35 -12.39 1.00
N GLY A 62 0.09 -12.75 1.20
CA GLY A 62 -0.62 -12.49 2.43
C GLY A 62 -1.65 -13.56 2.74
N GLU A 63 -2.23 -13.41 3.91
CA GLU A 63 -3.29 -14.25 4.45
C GLU A 63 -4.53 -13.40 4.69
N GLY A 64 -5.67 -13.89 4.24
CA GLY A 64 -6.96 -13.25 4.45
C GLY A 64 -7.93 -14.18 5.17
N ARG A 65 -8.86 -13.59 5.91
CA ARG A 65 -9.94 -14.31 6.59
C ARG A 65 -11.23 -14.20 5.80
N GLY A 66 -11.77 -15.34 5.36
CA GLY A 66 -13.05 -15.42 4.66
C GLY A 66 -14.12 -16.17 5.45
N SER A 67 -15.33 -16.22 4.91
CA SER A 67 -16.46 -16.97 5.51
C SER A 67 -16.22 -18.48 5.60
N HIS A 68 -15.29 -19.01 4.81
CA HIS A 68 -14.93 -20.43 4.76
C HIS A 68 -13.57 -20.74 5.39
N GLY A 69 -13.03 -19.81 6.19
CA GLY A 69 -11.72 -19.92 6.82
C GLY A 69 -10.67 -19.01 6.19
N ASP A 70 -9.44 -19.19 6.64
CA ASP A 70 -8.29 -18.42 6.20
C ASP A 70 -7.84 -18.87 4.80
N TYR A 71 -7.25 -17.95 4.03
CA TYR A 71 -6.82 -18.19 2.66
C TYR A 71 -5.55 -17.43 2.31
N ARG A 72 -4.80 -17.95 1.33
CA ARG A 72 -3.61 -17.29 0.80
C ARG A 72 -3.94 -16.44 -0.42
N PHE A 73 -3.21 -15.34 -0.58
CA PHE A 73 -3.26 -14.51 -1.78
C PHE A 73 -1.87 -13.98 -2.12
N GLY A 74 -1.61 -13.79 -3.41
CA GLY A 74 -0.48 -13.01 -3.90
C GLY A 74 -0.91 -11.58 -4.15
N GLN A 75 0.03 -10.64 -4.04
CA GLN A 75 -0.26 -9.23 -4.23
C GLN A 75 0.91 -8.47 -4.85
N GLN A 76 0.57 -7.49 -5.69
CA GLN A 76 1.47 -6.41 -6.08
C GLN A 76 0.86 -5.07 -5.69
N ILE A 77 1.66 -4.22 -5.07
CA ILE A 77 1.35 -2.81 -4.81
C ILE A 77 2.32 -1.95 -5.60
N VAL A 78 1.81 -0.96 -6.34
CA VAL A 78 2.59 0.08 -7.01
C VAL A 78 2.31 1.40 -6.30
N VAL A 79 3.36 2.05 -5.84
CA VAL A 79 3.32 3.39 -5.27
C VAL A 79 4.27 4.27 -6.08
N SER A 80 3.71 5.24 -6.81
CA SER A 80 4.47 6.15 -7.68
C SER A 80 4.07 7.61 -7.47
N HIS A 81 4.79 8.53 -8.10
CA HIS A 81 4.43 9.94 -8.17
C HIS A 81 4.91 10.56 -9.47
N ASP A 82 4.36 11.72 -9.81
CA ASP A 82 4.74 12.56 -10.95
C ASP A 82 5.36 13.90 -10.50
N GLY A 83 5.54 14.09 -9.19
CA GLY A 83 6.07 15.30 -8.57
C GLY A 83 5.03 16.25 -8.01
N ALA A 84 3.73 15.94 -8.16
CA ALA A 84 2.65 16.64 -7.45
C ALA A 84 2.56 16.20 -5.98
N ASP A 85 1.65 16.84 -5.22
CA ASP A 85 1.46 16.65 -3.78
C ASP A 85 0.59 15.42 -3.41
N TYR A 86 0.75 14.33 -4.17
CA TYR A 86 0.14 13.03 -3.91
C TYR A 86 1.04 11.86 -4.34
N LEU A 87 0.77 10.67 -3.79
CA LEU A 87 1.28 9.42 -4.36
C LEU A 87 0.16 8.67 -5.06
N ASN A 88 0.43 8.19 -6.26
CA ASN A 88 -0.39 7.22 -6.96
C ASN A 88 -0.34 5.86 -6.23
N TRP A 89 -1.49 5.22 -6.08
CA TRP A 89 -1.64 3.91 -5.47
C TRP A 89 -2.36 2.94 -6.40
N GLU A 90 -1.80 1.75 -6.54
CA GLU A 90 -2.51 0.61 -7.11
C GLU A 90 -2.13 -0.68 -6.37
N ALA A 91 -3.13 -1.37 -5.83
CA ALA A 91 -2.95 -2.72 -5.29
C ALA A 91 -3.79 -3.72 -6.10
N ARG A 92 -3.14 -4.78 -6.56
CA ARG A 92 -3.78 -5.90 -7.28
C ARG A 92 -3.46 -7.21 -6.56
N SER A 93 -4.49 -8.00 -6.30
CA SER A 93 -4.35 -9.29 -5.63
C SER A 93 -4.93 -10.44 -6.45
N TRP A 94 -4.47 -11.65 -6.15
CA TRP A 94 -4.95 -12.90 -6.73
C TRP A 94 -4.95 -14.00 -5.69
N ARG A 95 -5.91 -14.92 -5.79
CA ARG A 95 -6.03 -16.10 -4.94
C ARG A 95 -4.89 -17.06 -5.23
N LEU A 96 -4.43 -17.73 -4.18
CA LEU A 96 -3.46 -18.81 -4.28
C LEU A 96 -4.08 -20.11 -3.79
N THR A 97 -3.70 -21.22 -4.40
CA THR A 97 -3.95 -22.57 -3.86
C THR A 97 -3.09 -22.79 -2.61
N GLU A 98 -3.34 -23.89 -1.88
CA GLU A 98 -2.47 -24.29 -0.76
C GLU A 98 -1.02 -24.50 -1.19
N ASP A 99 -0.81 -24.98 -2.42
CA ASP A 99 0.52 -25.19 -3.02
C ASP A 99 1.19 -23.89 -3.50
N GLY A 100 0.48 -22.75 -3.48
CA GLY A 100 1.00 -21.44 -3.90
C GLY A 100 0.82 -21.12 -5.39
N ASP A 101 0.02 -21.91 -6.11
CA ASP A 101 -0.30 -21.65 -7.52
C ASP A 101 -1.42 -20.60 -7.66
N PHE A 102 -1.48 -19.93 -8.81
CA PHE A 102 -2.56 -18.99 -9.12
C PHE A 102 -3.92 -19.70 -9.19
N ASP A 103 -4.87 -19.23 -8.37
CA ASP A 103 -6.23 -19.78 -8.27
C ASP A 103 -7.32 -18.81 -8.79
N GLY A 104 -6.96 -17.56 -9.08
CA GLY A 104 -7.88 -16.62 -9.71
C GLY A 104 -7.66 -15.16 -9.32
N HIS A 105 -8.29 -14.25 -10.06
CA HIS A 105 -8.29 -12.83 -9.71
C HIS A 105 -9.14 -12.57 -8.46
N THR A 106 -8.74 -11.57 -7.67
CA THR A 106 -9.55 -11.08 -6.55
C THR A 106 -9.55 -9.55 -6.52
N LEU A 107 -9.36 -8.92 -5.37
CA LEU A 107 -9.51 -7.49 -5.18
C LEU A 107 -8.46 -6.69 -5.95
N ARG A 108 -8.90 -5.58 -6.54
CA ARG A 108 -8.04 -4.51 -7.05
C ARG A 108 -8.55 -3.17 -6.55
N GLU A 109 -7.64 -2.31 -6.13
CA GLU A 109 -7.94 -0.97 -5.69
C GLU A 109 -6.91 0.01 -6.26
N THR A 110 -7.34 1.25 -6.45
CA THR A 110 -6.47 2.32 -6.95
C THR A 110 -6.94 3.67 -6.43
N GLY A 111 -6.01 4.62 -6.33
CA GLY A 111 -6.31 5.98 -5.96
C GLY A 111 -5.06 6.71 -5.47
N PHE A 112 -5.19 7.53 -4.43
CA PHE A 112 -4.15 8.48 -4.06
C PHE A 112 -3.92 8.55 -2.55
N TRP A 113 -2.65 8.61 -2.16
CA TRP A 113 -2.24 9.08 -0.82
C TRP A 113 -1.96 10.57 -0.87
N ARG A 114 -2.38 11.29 0.17
CA ARG A 114 -2.06 12.69 0.40
C ARG A 114 -1.55 12.86 1.82
N PHE A 115 -0.63 13.82 2.00
CA PHE A 115 -0.14 14.21 3.31
C PHE A 115 -0.40 15.70 3.47
N VAL A 116 -1.29 16.04 4.40
CA VAL A 116 -1.83 17.40 4.54
C VAL A 116 -1.79 17.84 6.00
N SER A 117 -1.88 19.15 6.22
CA SER A 117 -2.28 19.68 7.51
C SER A 117 -3.79 19.65 7.57
N ASP A 118 -4.37 19.16 8.67
CA ASP A 118 -5.83 19.14 8.84
C ASP A 118 -6.35 20.59 8.83
N PRO A 119 -7.25 20.96 7.89
CA PRO A 119 -7.78 22.31 7.83
C PRO A 119 -8.68 22.68 9.02
N ASN A 120 -9.21 21.69 9.74
CA ASN A 120 -10.12 21.84 10.87
C ASN A 120 -9.43 21.66 12.23
N ASP A 121 -8.26 21.02 12.27
CA ASP A 121 -7.40 20.97 13.46
C ASP A 121 -6.00 21.56 13.16
N PRO A 122 -5.78 22.85 13.47
CA PRO A 122 -4.48 23.50 13.31
C PRO A 122 -3.35 22.83 14.12
N GLY A 123 -3.67 21.99 15.11
CA GLY A 123 -2.70 21.18 15.85
C GLY A 123 -2.29 19.90 15.11
N GLU A 124 -3.08 19.44 14.15
CA GLU A 124 -2.84 18.23 13.36
C GLU A 124 -2.14 18.56 12.03
N SER A 125 -0.83 18.75 12.11
CA SER A 125 0.01 19.05 10.94
C SER A 125 0.43 17.82 10.13
N GLN A 126 0.02 16.62 10.52
CA GLN A 126 0.50 15.35 9.98
C GLN A 126 -0.64 14.37 9.65
N ALA A 127 -1.65 14.84 8.93
CA ALA A 127 -2.79 14.04 8.52
C ALA A 127 -2.49 13.30 7.20
N ILE A 128 -2.87 12.03 7.16
CA ILE A 128 -2.84 11.20 5.95
C ILE A 128 -4.26 11.05 5.44
N GLU A 129 -4.44 11.25 4.13
CA GLU A 129 -5.66 10.91 3.41
C GLU A 129 -5.33 9.79 2.42
N LEU A 130 -6.13 8.72 2.40
CA LEU A 130 -6.05 7.70 1.37
C LEU A 130 -7.43 7.54 0.71
N LEU A 131 -7.49 7.90 -0.57
CA LEU A 131 -8.70 7.90 -1.38
C LEU A 131 -8.65 6.72 -2.33
N LEU A 132 -9.62 5.81 -2.27
CA LEU A 132 -9.60 4.57 -3.05
C LEU A 132 -10.89 4.35 -3.83
N ALA A 133 -10.73 3.80 -5.04
CA ALA A 133 -11.76 3.14 -5.80
C ALA A 133 -11.44 1.64 -5.90
N HIS A 134 -12.40 0.80 -5.55
CA HIS A 134 -12.27 -0.65 -5.54
C HIS A 134 -13.00 -1.27 -6.73
N SER A 135 -12.38 -2.24 -7.39
CA SER A 135 -12.99 -3.01 -8.49
C SER A 135 -14.25 -3.76 -8.07
N ALA A 136 -14.42 -3.99 -6.76
CA ALA A 136 -15.62 -4.57 -6.15
C ALA A 136 -16.82 -3.59 -6.09
N GLY A 137 -16.69 -2.37 -6.64
CA GLY A 137 -17.81 -1.47 -6.88
C GLY A 137 -18.12 -0.50 -5.74
N TYR A 138 -17.11 -0.09 -4.97
CA TYR A 138 -17.22 0.93 -3.94
C TYR A 138 -16.01 1.87 -3.92
N ILE A 139 -16.19 3.03 -3.32
CA ILE A 139 -15.13 3.98 -2.97
C ILE A 139 -14.98 4.04 -1.46
N GLU A 140 -13.75 4.25 -1.00
CA GLU A 140 -13.39 4.30 0.41
C GLU A 140 -12.45 5.50 0.66
N LEU A 141 -12.75 6.27 1.70
CA LEU A 141 -11.91 7.36 2.20
C LEU A 141 -11.35 6.95 3.55
N PHE A 142 -10.04 7.02 3.68
CA PHE A 142 -9.32 6.81 4.93
C PHE A 142 -8.69 8.11 5.41
N TYR A 143 -8.75 8.34 6.72
CA TYR A 143 -7.90 9.30 7.42
C TYR A 143 -6.95 8.58 8.36
N GLY A 144 -5.80 9.18 8.61
CA GLY A 144 -4.83 8.59 9.51
C GLY A 144 -3.62 9.46 9.78
N ARG A 145 -2.57 8.83 10.29
CA ARG A 145 -1.35 9.52 10.74
C ARG A 145 -0.12 8.60 10.68
N PRO A 146 1.08 9.17 10.58
CA PRO A 146 2.31 8.43 10.86
C PRO A 146 2.34 7.99 12.33
N LEU A 147 2.77 6.75 12.58
CA LEU A 147 3.10 6.30 13.94
C LEU A 147 4.59 6.48 14.26
N ASN A 148 5.43 6.42 13.22
CA ASN A 148 6.86 6.73 13.23
C ASN A 148 7.32 7.05 11.80
N GLN A 149 8.62 7.07 11.55
CA GLN A 149 9.20 7.44 10.25
C GLN A 149 8.86 6.50 9.09
N SER A 150 8.40 5.27 9.38
CA SER A 150 8.18 4.24 8.36
C SER A 150 6.98 3.35 8.66
N SER A 151 5.99 3.87 9.39
CA SER A 151 4.73 3.18 9.63
C SER A 151 3.58 4.16 9.81
N TRP A 152 2.39 3.74 9.37
CA TRP A 152 1.23 4.59 9.19
C TRP A 152 -0.03 3.82 9.56
N GLU A 153 -0.90 4.47 10.33
CA GLU A 153 -2.21 3.94 10.70
C GLU A 153 -3.30 4.77 10.01
N LEU A 154 -4.30 4.08 9.47
CA LEU A 154 -5.42 4.65 8.72
C LEU A 154 -6.72 4.00 9.19
N VAL A 155 -7.80 4.78 9.22
CA VAL A 155 -9.15 4.30 9.54
C VAL A 155 -10.14 4.86 8.51
N THR A 156 -11.10 4.04 8.10
CA THR A 156 -12.16 4.44 7.17
C THR A 156 -13.04 5.51 7.80
N ASP A 157 -13.27 6.60 7.06
CA ASP A 157 -14.18 7.67 7.43
C ASP A 157 -15.45 7.67 6.57
N ALA A 158 -15.32 7.37 5.28
CA ALA A 158 -16.45 7.29 4.37
C ALA A 158 -16.37 6.09 3.43
N LEU A 159 -17.54 5.49 3.18
CA LEU A 159 -17.75 4.41 2.23
C LEU A 159 -19.00 4.70 1.39
N ALA A 160 -18.88 4.56 0.08
CA ALA A 160 -20.02 4.62 -0.83
C ALA A 160 -19.91 3.52 -1.88
N ARG A 161 -20.97 2.72 -2.03
CA ARG A 161 -21.01 1.63 -3.00
C ARG A 161 -22.01 1.87 -4.12
N SER A 162 -21.70 1.33 -5.29
CA SER A 162 -22.65 1.19 -6.40
C SER A 162 -23.77 0.20 -6.04
N LYS A 163 -24.85 0.16 -6.82
CA LYS A 163 -26.00 -0.74 -6.59
C LYS A 163 -25.59 -2.23 -6.53
N SER A 164 -24.62 -2.63 -7.35
CA SER A 164 -24.08 -4.00 -7.41
C SER A 164 -22.81 -4.18 -6.57
N GLY A 165 -22.33 -3.12 -5.92
CA GLY A 165 -21.07 -3.13 -5.19
C GLY A 165 -21.14 -4.01 -3.95
N MET A 166 -20.00 -4.61 -3.59
CA MET A 166 -19.85 -5.41 -2.38
C MET A 166 -20.24 -4.58 -1.14
N LEU A 167 -20.94 -5.23 -0.19
CA LEU A 167 -21.20 -4.63 1.11
C LEU A 167 -19.99 -4.87 2.01
N VAL A 168 -19.39 -3.78 2.50
CA VAL A 168 -18.22 -3.80 3.38
C VAL A 168 -18.45 -2.86 4.57
N GLY A 169 -17.86 -3.21 5.71
CA GLY A 169 -17.75 -2.32 6.87
C GLY A 169 -16.50 -1.45 6.81
N GLY A 170 -16.40 -0.47 7.71
CA GLY A 170 -15.19 0.34 7.87
C GLY A 170 -13.98 -0.52 8.23
N ALA A 171 -12.78 -0.02 7.93
CA ALA A 171 -11.52 -0.71 8.13
C ALA A 171 -10.55 0.09 8.97
N LYS A 172 -9.59 -0.62 9.56
CA LYS A 172 -8.36 -0.07 10.12
C LYS A 172 -7.19 -0.71 9.39
N ARG A 173 -6.32 0.10 8.80
CA ARG A 173 -5.10 -0.35 8.10
C ARG A 173 -3.87 0.13 8.84
N LEU A 174 -2.93 -0.78 9.08
CA LEU A 174 -1.60 -0.48 9.60
C LEU A 174 -0.57 -0.92 8.57
N TYR A 175 0.20 0.02 8.04
CA TYR A 175 1.32 -0.23 7.13
C TYR A 175 2.64 0.04 7.85
N GLY A 176 3.69 -0.71 7.51
CA GLY A 176 5.04 -0.43 8.00
C GLY A 176 6.15 -1.09 7.20
N ILE A 177 7.29 -0.42 7.12
CA ILE A 177 8.53 -1.03 6.64
C ILE A 177 9.16 -1.81 7.79
N VAL A 178 9.30 -3.12 7.62
CA VAL A 178 9.83 -4.04 8.64
C VAL A 178 11.28 -4.44 8.36
N ASP A 179 11.88 -5.19 9.29
CA ASP A 179 13.24 -5.69 9.17
C ASP A 179 13.49 -6.37 7.82
N GLY A 180 14.54 -5.93 7.13
CA GLY A 180 14.89 -6.37 5.78
C GLY A 180 14.33 -5.49 4.65
N GLY A 181 13.55 -4.46 4.99
CA GLY A 181 13.05 -3.44 4.05
C GLY A 181 11.74 -3.80 3.34
N ASP A 182 11.04 -4.85 3.80
CA ASP A 182 9.75 -5.27 3.25
C ASP A 182 8.63 -4.35 3.74
N LEU A 183 7.60 -4.14 2.91
CA LEU A 183 6.35 -3.52 3.32
C LEU A 183 5.45 -4.60 3.92
N ALA A 184 5.10 -4.45 5.19
CA ALA A 184 4.09 -5.27 5.84
C ALA A 184 2.83 -4.45 6.11
N TYR A 185 1.68 -5.11 6.09
CA TYR A 185 0.45 -4.49 6.57
C TYR A 185 -0.51 -5.47 7.24
N VAL A 186 -1.40 -4.90 8.05
CA VAL A 186 -2.59 -5.56 8.60
C VAL A 186 -3.80 -4.69 8.28
N GLU A 187 -4.88 -5.32 7.82
CA GLU A 187 -6.21 -4.73 7.69
C GLU A 187 -7.17 -5.46 8.62
N GLU A 188 -7.84 -4.69 9.47
CA GLU A 188 -8.98 -5.12 10.27
C GLU A 188 -10.24 -4.49 9.69
N ARG A 189 -11.37 -5.18 9.77
CA ARG A 189 -12.68 -4.69 9.30
C ARG A 189 -13.71 -4.78 10.41
N VAL A 190 -14.66 -3.86 10.41
CA VAL A 190 -15.82 -3.88 11.30
C VAL A 190 -16.73 -5.03 10.91
N ASP A 191 -17.05 -5.89 11.87
CA ASP A 191 -18.02 -6.97 11.72
C ASP A 191 -19.47 -6.52 11.99
N ALA A 192 -20.41 -7.46 11.96
CA ALA A 192 -21.83 -7.17 12.20
C ALA A 192 -22.12 -6.68 13.62
N ASP A 193 -21.27 -7.03 14.60
CA ASP A 193 -21.41 -6.64 16.01
C ASP A 193 -20.68 -5.31 16.32
N GLY A 194 -20.06 -4.70 15.30
CA GLY A 194 -19.37 -3.41 15.38
C GLY A 194 -17.90 -3.51 15.82
N GLY A 195 -17.37 -4.71 16.03
CA GLY A 195 -16.00 -4.95 16.45
C GLY A 195 -15.03 -4.97 15.27
N LEU A 196 -13.81 -4.43 15.46
CA LEU A 196 -12.73 -4.65 14.50
C LEU A 196 -12.21 -6.09 14.63
N VAL A 197 -12.22 -6.81 13.51
CA VAL A 197 -11.71 -8.18 13.43
C VAL A 197 -10.65 -8.30 12.33
N PRO A 198 -9.66 -9.21 12.47
CA PRO A 198 -8.63 -9.40 11.44
C PRO A 198 -9.24 -9.78 10.09
N HIS A 199 -8.84 -9.08 9.03
CA HIS A 199 -9.33 -9.31 7.68
C HIS A 199 -8.21 -9.73 6.71
N LEU A 200 -7.14 -8.95 6.62
CA LEU A 200 -5.99 -9.25 5.75
C LEU A 200 -4.69 -8.95 6.48
N SER A 201 -3.64 -9.70 6.15
CA SER A 201 -2.26 -9.30 6.43
C SER A 201 -1.35 -9.73 5.28
N ALA A 202 -0.30 -8.97 5.02
CA ALA A 202 0.67 -9.34 4.00
C ALA A 202 2.06 -8.84 4.33
N ARG A 203 3.06 -9.49 3.74
CA ARG A 203 4.46 -9.06 3.74
C ARG A 203 4.97 -9.08 2.30
N LEU A 204 5.36 -7.91 1.82
CA LEU A 204 5.69 -7.67 0.42
C LEU A 204 7.13 -7.19 0.30
N SER A 205 7.94 -7.91 -0.47
CA SER A 205 9.30 -7.51 -0.77
C SER A 205 9.34 -6.45 -1.86
N ARG A 206 10.30 -5.54 -1.72
CA ARG A 206 10.55 -4.50 -2.72
C ARG A 206 11.02 -5.13 -4.04
N PHE A 207 10.39 -4.73 -5.13
CA PHE A 207 10.71 -5.14 -6.50
C PHE A 207 11.31 -4.00 -7.33
N ILE A 208 10.89 -2.75 -7.06
CA ILE A 208 11.37 -1.49 -7.66
C ILE A 208 11.56 -0.44 -6.54
N GLY A 209 12.57 0.42 -6.69
CA GLY A 209 12.90 1.51 -5.76
C GLY A 209 13.98 1.12 -4.76
#